data_AF-A0A2X5NQV2-F1
#
_entry.id   AF-A0A2X5NQV2-F1
#
_cell.length_a   1.000
_cell.length_b   1.000
_cell.length_c   1.000
_cell.angle_alpha   90.00
_cell.angle_beta   90.00
_cell.angle_gamma   90.00
#
_symmetry.space_group_name_H-M   'P 1'
#
loop_
_entity.id
_entity.type
_entity.pdbx_description
1 polymer ?
#
loop_
_entity_poly.entity_id
_entity_poly.type
_entity_poly.pdbx_seq_one_letter_code
_entity_poly.pdbx_strand_id
1 'polypeptide(L)'
;MAPGAKGLSVESGTGVQTDWRGYAIKPYVSAYRENRIALDTKTLDDDTDIEGAVSRVVPTKGAVVKARFVTRHGVRVLMTLTMMVNLYLWEVRSPTATLPESLATTDWFTCPVCRLTAY
;
A
#
# COMPACT_ATOMS: atom_id res chain seq x y z
N MET A 1 -5.53 -24.75 4.95
CA MET A 1 -6.47 -24.60 3.83
C MET A 1 -6.32 -23.20 3.29
N ALA A 2 -6.03 -23.09 2.00
CA ALA A 2 -5.85 -21.84 1.26
C ALA A 2 -6.68 -21.97 -0.03
N PRO A 3 -8.00 -21.75 0.03
CA PRO A 3 -8.90 -22.08 -1.09
C PRO A 3 -8.52 -21.36 -2.39
N GLY A 4 -8.35 -22.13 -3.45
CA GLY A 4 -7.95 -21.66 -4.78
C GLY A 4 -6.48 -21.24 -4.91
N ALA A 5 -5.67 -21.35 -3.86
CA ALA A 5 -4.23 -21.17 -3.96
C ALA A 5 -3.56 -22.52 -4.28
N LYS A 6 -3.42 -22.82 -5.58
CA LYS A 6 -2.87 -24.08 -6.10
C LYS A 6 -1.34 -24.01 -6.22
N GLY A 7 -0.66 -25.13 -5.97
CA GLY A 7 0.77 -25.29 -6.30
C GLY A 7 1.74 -24.52 -5.39
N LEU A 8 1.27 -24.03 -4.24
CA LEU A 8 2.09 -23.26 -3.31
C LEU A 8 3.03 -24.15 -2.53
N SER A 9 4.30 -23.77 -2.52
CA SER A 9 5.30 -24.42 -1.68
C SER A 9 5.20 -23.95 -0.23
N VAL A 10 5.34 -24.88 0.71
CA VAL A 10 5.36 -24.59 2.15
C VAL A 10 6.81 -24.41 2.62
N GLU A 11 7.12 -23.27 3.24
CA GLU A 11 8.49 -22.83 3.61
C GLU A 11 9.18 -23.75 4.66
N SER A 12 8.40 -24.57 5.38
CA SER A 12 8.87 -25.33 6.55
C SER A 12 8.94 -26.85 6.31
N GLY A 13 8.83 -27.31 5.06
CA GLY A 13 8.99 -28.72 4.71
C GLY A 13 9.25 -28.90 3.22
N THR A 14 10.37 -29.55 2.89
CA THR A 14 10.77 -29.81 1.51
C THR A 14 9.71 -30.61 0.78
N GLY A 15 9.26 -30.14 -0.39
CA GLY A 15 8.38 -30.88 -1.29
C GLY A 15 6.89 -30.92 -0.91
N VAL A 16 6.45 -30.16 0.11
CA VAL A 16 5.01 -30.05 0.42
C VAL A 16 4.41 -28.91 -0.40
N GLN A 17 3.50 -29.26 -1.31
CA GLN A 17 2.75 -28.31 -2.13
C GLN A 17 1.24 -28.38 -1.87
N THR A 18 0.54 -27.28 -2.12
CA THR A 18 -0.92 -27.28 -2.10
C THR A 18 -1.49 -27.93 -3.35
N ASP A 19 -2.51 -28.78 -3.15
CA ASP A 19 -3.29 -29.40 -4.22
C ASP A 19 -4.14 -28.36 -4.99
N TRP A 20 -4.76 -28.76 -6.11
CA TRP A 20 -5.66 -27.92 -6.91
C TRP A 20 -6.85 -27.34 -6.13
N ARG A 21 -7.23 -27.99 -5.02
CA ARG A 21 -8.27 -27.50 -4.09
C ARG A 21 -7.74 -26.54 -3.02
N GLY A 22 -6.43 -26.31 -2.95
CA GLY A 22 -5.81 -25.45 -1.94
C GLY A 22 -5.58 -26.13 -0.58
N TYR A 23 -5.39 -27.46 -0.57
CA TYR A 23 -5.08 -28.23 0.63
C TYR A 23 -3.64 -28.77 0.58
N ALA A 24 -2.96 -28.71 1.73
CA ALA A 24 -1.66 -29.32 1.92
C ALA A 24 -1.66 -30.04 3.27
N ILE A 25 -1.01 -31.20 3.33
CA ILE A 25 -0.81 -31.96 4.55
C ILE A 25 0.66 -31.85 4.92
N LYS A 26 0.93 -31.35 6.13
CA LYS A 26 2.28 -31.35 6.71
C LYS A 26 2.36 -32.47 7.75
N PRO A 27 3.07 -33.58 7.48
CA PRO A 27 3.10 -34.73 8.39
C PRO A 27 3.95 -34.48 9.65
N TYR A 28 4.96 -33.62 9.55
CA TYR A 28 5.89 -33.36 10.66
C TYR A 28 5.65 -31.97 11.25
N VAL A 29 5.17 -31.96 12.50
CA VAL A 29 5.04 -30.77 13.37
C VAL A 29 5.39 -31.17 14.80
N SER A 30 6.11 -30.30 15.50
CA SER A 30 6.58 -30.56 16.87
C SER A 30 5.44 -30.36 17.87
N ALA A 31 5.09 -31.41 18.62
CA ALA A 31 4.09 -31.31 19.68
C ALA A 31 4.56 -30.38 20.81
N TYR A 32 3.63 -29.69 21.46
CA TYR A 32 3.87 -28.75 22.57
C TYR A 32 4.82 -27.59 22.24
N ARG A 33 5.02 -27.32 20.95
CA ARG A 33 5.82 -26.19 20.47
C ARG A 33 5.05 -25.37 19.45
N GLU A 34 5.38 -24.10 19.37
CA GLU A 34 4.91 -23.23 18.30
C GLU A 34 5.54 -23.67 16.97
N ASN A 35 4.68 -24.03 16.03
CA ASN A 35 5.08 -24.38 14.68
C ASN A 35 4.62 -23.28 13.73
N ARG A 36 5.58 -22.61 13.10
CA ARG A 36 5.33 -21.64 12.03
C ARG A 36 5.12 -22.38 10.71
N ILE A 37 3.96 -22.19 10.11
CA ILE A 37 3.60 -22.69 8.78
C ILE A 37 3.50 -21.46 7.87
N ALA A 38 4.45 -21.32 6.97
CA ALA A 38 4.48 -20.23 6.01
C ALA A 38 4.35 -20.76 4.58
N LEU A 39 3.60 -20.04 3.75
CA LEU A 39 3.43 -20.30 2.33
C LEU A 39 4.37 -19.38 1.53
N ASP A 40 5.00 -19.92 0.49
CA ASP A 40 5.83 -19.14 -0.42
C ASP A 40 4.97 -18.40 -1.45
N THR A 41 4.92 -17.07 -1.34
CA THR A 41 4.18 -16.20 -2.26
C THR A 41 4.87 -16.04 -3.62
N LYS A 42 6.11 -16.51 -3.81
CA LYS A 42 6.78 -16.50 -5.11
C LYS A 42 6.22 -17.54 -6.08
N THR A 43 5.63 -18.61 -5.54
CA THR A 43 4.99 -19.68 -6.31
C THR A 43 3.49 -19.44 -6.52
N LEU A 44 3.00 -18.27 -6.13
CA LEU A 44 1.59 -17.90 -6.20
C LEU A 44 1.22 -17.42 -7.62
N ASP A 45 0.00 -17.74 -8.02
CA ASP A 45 -0.60 -17.31 -9.29
C ASP A 45 -0.97 -15.82 -9.25
N ASP A 46 -0.94 -15.14 -10.40
CA ASP A 46 -1.13 -13.68 -10.49
C ASP A 46 -2.53 -13.21 -10.06
N ASP A 47 -3.54 -14.07 -10.19
CA ASP A 47 -4.94 -13.74 -9.89
C ASP A 47 -5.35 -14.04 -8.44
N THR A 48 -4.44 -14.58 -7.63
CA THR A 48 -4.72 -14.98 -6.24
C THR A 48 -3.88 -14.18 -5.26
N ASP A 49 -4.53 -13.58 -4.27
CA ASP A 49 -3.88 -12.96 -3.13
C ASP A 49 -4.11 -13.75 -1.84
N ILE A 50 -3.15 -13.70 -0.91
CA ILE A 50 -3.22 -14.33 0.41
C ILE A 50 -3.08 -13.27 1.48
N GLU A 51 -4.13 -13.13 2.29
CA GLU A 51 -4.11 -12.27 3.47
C GLU A 51 -3.42 -13.03 4.61
N GLY A 52 -2.12 -12.77 4.79
CA GLY A 52 -1.29 -13.38 5.82
C GLY A 52 -0.78 -14.78 5.44
N ALA A 53 0.41 -14.83 4.83
CA ALA A 53 1.05 -16.08 4.40
C ALA A 53 1.61 -16.94 5.54
N VAL A 54 1.51 -16.50 6.80
CA VAL A 54 2.10 -17.17 7.96
C VAL A 54 1.03 -17.49 9.00
N SER A 55 0.92 -18.76 9.35
CA SER A 55 0.06 -19.25 10.44
C SER A 55 0.92 -19.95 11.49
N ARG A 56 0.54 -19.83 12.76
CA ARG A 56 1.24 -20.46 13.87
C ARG A 56 0.28 -21.35 14.62
N VAL A 57 0.72 -22.58 14.90
CA VAL A 57 -0.10 -23.61 15.55
C VAL A 57 0.69 -24.29 16.65
N VAL A 58 0.01 -24.65 17.75
CA VAL A 58 0.59 -25.40 18.87
C VAL A 58 -0.19 -26.70 19.04
N PRO A 59 0.25 -27.80 18.41
CA PRO A 59 -0.45 -29.09 18.53
C PRO A 59 -0.10 -29.80 19.83
N THR A 60 -1.06 -30.55 20.40
CA THR A 60 -0.79 -31.57 21.41
C THR A 60 -0.41 -32.90 20.74
N LYS A 61 0.06 -33.89 21.51
CA LYS A 61 0.46 -35.19 20.96
C LYS A 61 -0.74 -35.88 20.29
N GLY A 62 -0.61 -36.22 19.01
CA GLY A 62 -1.68 -36.86 18.22
C GLY A 62 -2.79 -35.91 17.75
N ALA A 63 -2.67 -34.60 17.98
CA ALA A 63 -3.66 -33.65 17.50
C ALA A 63 -3.56 -33.41 15.99
N VAL A 64 -4.72 -33.36 15.33
CA VAL A 64 -4.84 -32.88 13.95
C VAL A 64 -5.29 -31.43 13.99
N VAL A 65 -4.40 -30.51 13.61
CA VAL A 65 -4.67 -29.07 13.62
C VAL A 65 -4.89 -28.57 12.20
N LYS A 66 -5.94 -27.77 12.00
CA LYS A 66 -6.23 -27.11 10.72
C LYS A 66 -5.71 -25.67 10.75
N ALA A 67 -4.65 -25.38 9.99
CA ALA A 67 -4.25 -24.00 9.70
C ALA A 67 -5.13 -23.42 8.59
N ARG A 68 -5.80 -22.29 8.84
CA ARG A 68 -6.64 -21.59 7.86
C ARG A 68 -5.88 -20.38 7.31
N PHE A 69 -5.88 -20.23 6.00
CA PHE A 69 -5.37 -19.07 5.27
C PHE A 69 -6.54 -18.46 4.50
N VAL A 70 -6.66 -17.13 4.55
CA VAL A 70 -7.68 -16.39 3.81
C VAL A 70 -7.06 -16.01 2.47
N THR A 71 -7.70 -16.46 1.39
CA THR A 71 -7.29 -16.19 0.03
C THR A 71 -8.37 -15.37 -0.66
N ARG A 72 -7.95 -14.37 -1.44
CA ARG A 72 -8.82 -13.54 -2.26
C ARG A 72 -8.46 -13.79 -3.71
N HIS A 73 -9.44 -14.22 -4.48
CA HIS A 73 -9.32 -14.35 -5.93
C HIS A 73 -9.75 -13.02 -6.56
N GLY A 74 -8.85 -12.39 -7.30
CA GLY A 74 -9.15 -11.13 -7.95
C GLY A 74 -7.91 -10.36 -8.38
N VAL A 75 -8.16 -9.38 -9.23
CA VAL A 75 -7.12 -8.52 -9.78
C VAL A 75 -6.70 -7.49 -8.72
N ARG A 76 -5.39 -7.42 -8.48
CA ARG A 76 -4.79 -6.35 -7.67
C ARG A 76 -4.70 -5.09 -8.53
N VAL A 77 -5.40 -4.03 -8.12
CA VAL A 77 -5.36 -2.73 -8.81
C VAL A 77 -4.87 -1.66 -7.84
N LEU A 78 -3.83 -0.92 -8.24
CA LEU A 78 -3.44 0.31 -7.58
C LEU A 78 -4.24 1.46 -8.21
N MET A 79 -5.28 1.92 -7.53
CA MET A 79 -6.07 3.06 -7.97
C MET A 79 -5.59 4.33 -7.27
N THR A 80 -5.10 5.29 -8.04
CA THR A 80 -4.83 6.65 -7.54
C THR A 80 -6.11 7.46 -7.67
N LEU A 81 -6.82 7.63 -6.56
CA LEU A 81 -8.00 8.51 -6.51
C LEU A 81 -7.52 9.96 -6.41
N THR A 82 -7.34 10.61 -7.55
CA THR A 82 -7.28 12.07 -7.59
C THR A 82 -8.68 12.60 -7.36
N MET A 83 -9.02 12.86 -6.10
CA MET A 83 -10.10 13.79 -5.81
C MET A 83 -9.67 15.14 -6.39
N MET A 84 -10.36 15.57 -7.44
CA MET A 84 -10.49 16.99 -7.70
C MET A 84 -11.28 17.53 -6.52
N VAL A 85 -10.57 17.91 -5.44
CA VAL A 85 -11.12 18.83 -4.46
C VAL A 85 -11.49 20.04 -5.28
N ASN A 86 -12.79 20.19 -5.46
CA ASN A 86 -13.37 21.18 -6.33
C ASN A 86 -12.94 22.55 -5.79
N LEU A 87 -12.02 23.21 -6.50
CA LEU A 87 -11.59 24.58 -6.26
C LEU A 87 -12.76 25.51 -6.58
N TYR A 88 -13.73 25.61 -5.67
CA TYR A 88 -14.76 26.65 -5.68
C TYR A 88 -14.58 27.63 -4.51
N LEU A 89 -13.35 28.09 -4.32
CA LEU A 89 -13.07 29.37 -3.68
C LEU A 89 -12.08 30.14 -4.55
N TRP A 90 -12.52 30.50 -5.76
CA TRP A 90 -11.94 31.61 -6.49
C TRP A 90 -13.10 32.43 -7.09
N GLU A 91 -13.38 33.54 -6.42
CA GLU A 91 -14.31 34.61 -6.78
C GLU A 91 -13.65 35.80 -6.06
N VAL A 92 -13.09 36.87 -6.66
CA VAL A 92 -13.30 37.57 -7.93
C VAL A 92 -12.06 38.43 -8.22
N ARG A 93 -11.65 38.48 -9.49
CA ARG A 93 -11.27 39.67 -10.30
C ARG A 93 -10.97 40.97 -9.51
N SER A 94 -9.92 41.76 -9.71
CA SER A 94 -8.92 41.95 -10.77
C SER A 94 -8.12 43.24 -10.46
N PRO A 95 -7.40 43.85 -11.43
CA PRO A 95 -5.95 44.01 -11.52
C PRO A 95 -5.49 45.41 -11.04
N THR A 96 -4.23 45.77 -11.33
CA THR A 96 -3.59 47.12 -11.21
C THR A 96 -2.85 47.31 -9.88
N ALA A 97 -1.56 47.62 -9.78
CA ALA A 97 -0.46 47.72 -10.73
C ALA A 97 0.84 47.55 -9.91
N THR A 98 1.79 46.75 -10.39
CA THR A 98 3.18 46.84 -9.94
C THR A 98 3.97 47.52 -11.05
N LEU A 99 4.37 48.76 -10.79
CA LEU A 99 5.29 49.52 -11.63
C LEU A 99 6.64 48.79 -11.72
N PRO A 100 7.33 48.82 -12.88
CA PRO A 100 8.60 48.12 -13.04
C PRO A 100 9.76 48.89 -12.41
N GLU A 101 10.58 48.20 -11.64
CA GLU A 101 11.98 48.60 -11.41
C GLU A 101 12.76 48.41 -12.71
N SER A 102 13.25 49.50 -13.29
CA SER A 102 14.70 49.70 -13.51
C SER A 102 14.96 50.80 -14.54
N LEU A 103 15.81 51.77 -14.15
CA LEU A 103 17.02 52.22 -14.84
C LEU A 103 17.23 53.74 -14.65
N ALA A 104 18.51 54.09 -14.45
CA ALA A 104 19.15 55.40 -14.57
C ALA A 104 19.20 56.30 -13.32
N THR A 105 20.38 56.31 -12.69
CA THR A 105 21.32 57.44 -12.72
C THR A 105 20.71 58.84 -12.59
N THR A 106 21.08 59.51 -11.47
CA THR A 106 21.14 60.96 -11.25
C THR A 106 19.93 61.79 -11.67
N ASP A 107 19.17 62.32 -10.70
CA ASP A 107 19.21 63.78 -10.50
C ASP A 107 18.51 64.22 -9.22
N TRP A 108 19.12 65.24 -8.63
CA TRP A 108 18.75 65.91 -7.41
C TRP A 108 17.56 66.84 -7.69
N PHE A 109 16.81 67.15 -6.63
CA PHE A 109 15.75 68.17 -6.55
C PHE A 109 14.31 67.78 -6.94
N THR A 110 13.51 67.65 -5.87
CA THR A 110 12.12 68.11 -5.70
C THR A 110 10.97 67.27 -6.28
N CYS A 111 10.24 66.57 -5.41
CA CYS A 111 8.83 66.91 -5.18
C CYS A 111 8.33 66.30 -3.85
N PRO A 112 7.82 67.11 -2.90
CA PRO A 112 7.03 66.60 -1.80
C PRO A 112 5.62 66.28 -2.32
N VAL A 113 4.94 65.31 -1.70
CA VAL A 113 3.55 64.89 -1.99
C VAL A 113 3.40 63.80 -3.06
N CYS A 114 3.62 62.55 -2.65
CA CYS A 114 2.94 61.32 -3.09
C CYS A 114 3.21 60.31 -1.97
N ARG A 115 2.41 60.16 -0.90
CA ARG A 115 1.01 59.69 -0.76
C ARG A 115 0.75 58.35 -1.46
N LEU A 116 0.59 57.32 -0.61
CA LEU A 116 0.08 55.95 -0.84
C LEU A 116 1.06 55.04 -1.61
N THR A 117 1.52 53.89 -1.12
CA THR A 117 0.89 52.85 -0.28
C THR A 117 1.96 51.99 0.41
N ALA A 118 1.82 51.78 1.73
CA ALA A 118 2.25 50.57 2.42
C ALA A 118 1.49 50.45 3.76
N TYR A 119 0.28 49.88 3.71
CA TYR A 119 -0.23 48.94 4.71
C TYR A 119 -1.15 47.96 3.97
#